data_AF-A0A9Q2CY70-F1
#
_entry.id   AF-A0A9Q2CY70-F1
#
_cell.length_a   1.000
_cell.length_b   1.000
_cell.length_c   1.000
_cell.angle_alpha   90.00
_cell.angle_beta   90.00
_cell.angle_gamma   90.00
#
_symmetry.space_group_name_H-M   'P 1'
#
loop_
_entity.id
_entity.type
_entity.pdbx_description
1 polymer ?
#
loop_
_entity_poly.entity_id
_entity_poly.type
_entity_poly.pdbx_seq_one_letter_code
_entity_poly.pdbx_strand_id
1 'polypeptide(L)'
;MDVEFISEFEDFNEFLNKLNNELKFSNNNYNQAQIEVLNFLSNNKDVTAKQIEEVLNIDRGFLSRTLKSLQNNKLLKKTQSKKDKRIYILNISPKGKVVLEEYRSLKIIKYDEVFDHLSEEKKEEFIEVLKQAMQIFNNKSYSPILLENESTLEYVFNKDNVVWQAKNDKHIITTLLYKRVNEWTVELEFISLVEDLKIFKDLVKKAVNYAYDNFESHLIMYVDYNHNKYISIMSDLDFIETETLENKIRFDLFL
;
A
#
# COMPACT_ATOMS: atom_id res chain seq x y z
N MET A 1 -3.58 -35.41 -17.42
CA MET A 1 -3.54 -33.96 -17.68
C MET A 1 -3.81 -33.79 -19.15
N ASP A 2 -4.75 -32.93 -19.50
CA ASP A 2 -5.15 -32.75 -20.89
C ASP A 2 -4.02 -32.08 -21.68
N VAL A 3 -3.63 -32.66 -22.81
CA VAL A 3 -2.55 -32.14 -23.67
C VAL A 3 -2.95 -30.78 -24.25
N GLU A 4 -4.25 -30.60 -24.51
CA GLU A 4 -4.82 -29.34 -24.98
C GLU A 4 -4.66 -28.24 -23.93
N PHE A 5 -4.98 -28.54 -22.66
CA PHE A 5 -4.83 -27.58 -21.56
C PHE A 5 -3.38 -27.12 -21.37
N ILE A 6 -2.40 -28.03 -21.50
CA ILE A 6 -0.98 -27.67 -21.37
C ILE A 6 -0.57 -26.73 -22.50
N SER A 7 -0.98 -27.03 -23.75
CA SER A 7 -0.67 -26.18 -24.90
C SER A 7 -1.23 -24.77 -24.73
N GLU A 8 -2.51 -24.65 -24.37
CA GLU A 8 -3.16 -23.35 -24.14
C GLU A 8 -2.48 -22.57 -22.99
N PHE A 9 -2.01 -23.27 -21.95
CA PHE A 9 -1.27 -22.63 -20.87
C PHE A 9 0.13 -22.14 -21.31
N GLU A 10 0.83 -22.89 -22.16
CA GLU A 10 2.11 -22.47 -22.74
C GLU A 10 1.94 -21.24 -23.64
N ASP A 11 0.90 -21.23 -24.48
CA ASP A 11 0.55 -20.09 -25.33
C ASP A 11 0.20 -18.85 -24.47
N PHE A 12 -0.56 -19.04 -23.39
CA PHE A 12 -0.84 -17.98 -22.43
C PHE A 12 0.44 -17.46 -21.75
N ASN A 13 1.39 -18.33 -21.41
CA ASN A 13 2.67 -17.93 -20.84
C ASN A 13 3.54 -17.15 -21.84
N GLU A 14 3.55 -17.52 -23.11
CA GLU A 14 4.21 -16.76 -24.18
C GLU A 14 3.57 -15.37 -24.34
N PHE A 15 2.23 -15.31 -24.34
CA PHE A 15 1.47 -14.07 -24.33
C PHE A 15 1.87 -13.17 -23.14
N LEU A 16 1.93 -13.71 -21.92
CA LEU A 16 2.37 -12.96 -20.74
C LEU A 16 3.81 -12.43 -20.87
N ASN A 17 4.71 -13.24 -21.43
CA ASN A 17 6.10 -12.82 -21.66
C ASN A 17 6.17 -11.66 -22.66
N LYS A 18 5.38 -11.72 -23.73
CA LYS A 18 5.28 -10.63 -24.72
C LYS A 18 4.73 -9.35 -24.10
N LEU A 19 3.61 -9.43 -23.37
CA LEU A 19 3.02 -8.30 -22.67
C LEU A 19 4.00 -7.65 -21.69
N ASN A 20 4.70 -8.47 -20.90
CA ASN A 20 5.72 -7.98 -19.97
C ASN A 20 6.90 -7.32 -20.67
N ASN A 21 7.30 -7.80 -21.85
CA ASN A 21 8.37 -7.17 -22.62
C ASN A 21 7.93 -5.84 -23.24
N GLU A 22 6.71 -5.74 -23.76
CA GLU A 22 6.16 -4.46 -24.24
C GLU A 22 6.10 -3.41 -23.13
N LEU A 23 5.75 -3.82 -21.91
CA LEU A 23 5.80 -2.94 -20.73
C LEU A 23 7.23 -2.47 -20.43
N LYS A 24 8.23 -3.35 -20.53
CA LYS A 24 9.65 -2.95 -20.39
C LYS A 24 10.08 -1.93 -21.45
N PHE A 25 9.65 -2.08 -22.71
CA PHE A 25 9.99 -1.15 -23.80
C PHE A 25 9.21 0.17 -23.73
N SER A 26 8.01 0.18 -23.15
CA SER A 26 7.28 1.43 -22.89
C SER A 26 7.92 2.27 -21.77
N ASN A 27 8.57 1.62 -20.80
CA ASN A 27 9.30 2.26 -19.70
C ASN A 27 10.82 2.20 -19.95
N ASN A 28 11.29 2.86 -21.01
CA ASN A 28 12.66 2.82 -21.54
C ASN A 28 13.81 3.15 -20.55
N ASN A 29 13.51 3.54 -19.32
CA ASN A 29 14.52 4.00 -18.36
C ASN A 29 14.85 3.00 -17.25
N TYR A 30 13.98 2.04 -16.93
CA TYR A 30 14.15 1.15 -15.77
C TYR A 30 13.62 -0.27 -16.02
N ASN A 31 14.36 -1.27 -15.54
CA ASN A 31 13.98 -2.68 -15.66
C ASN A 31 12.98 -3.12 -14.56
N GLN A 32 12.40 -4.32 -14.74
CA GLN A 32 11.40 -4.87 -13.80
C GLN A 32 11.90 -4.87 -12.35
N ALA A 33 13.12 -5.36 -12.10
CA ALA A 33 13.65 -5.45 -10.74
C ALA A 33 13.82 -4.07 -10.08
N GLN A 34 14.20 -3.06 -10.85
CA GLN A 34 14.27 -1.68 -10.37
C GLN A 34 12.89 -1.15 -9.97
N ILE A 35 11.88 -1.44 -10.78
CA ILE A 35 10.49 -1.06 -10.48
C ILE A 35 9.96 -1.81 -9.25
N GLU A 36 10.20 -3.12 -9.13
CA GLU A 36 9.79 -3.91 -7.95
C GLU A 36 10.45 -3.40 -6.66
N VAL A 37 11.72 -3.00 -6.72
CA VAL A 37 12.38 -2.36 -5.59
C VAL A 37 11.73 -1.03 -5.23
N LEU A 38 11.39 -0.18 -6.21
CA LEU A 38 10.70 1.09 -5.94
C LEU A 38 9.30 0.85 -5.36
N ASN A 39 8.55 -0.11 -5.91
CA ASN A 39 7.23 -0.51 -5.43
C ASN A 39 7.29 -1.02 -3.99
N PHE A 40 8.28 -1.86 -3.66
CA PHE A 40 8.48 -2.32 -2.30
C PHE A 40 8.83 -1.17 -1.35
N LEU A 41 9.69 -0.23 -1.77
CA LEU A 41 10.04 0.95 -0.99
C LEU A 41 8.90 1.99 -0.86
N SER A 42 7.96 2.04 -1.80
CA SER A 42 6.79 2.94 -1.69
C SER A 42 5.78 2.45 -0.66
N ASN A 43 5.70 1.13 -0.48
CA ASN A 43 4.70 0.49 0.37
C ASN A 43 5.21 0.21 1.78
N ASN A 44 6.52 0.31 2.01
CA ASN A 44 7.16 -0.04 3.28
C ASN A 44 8.07 1.10 3.77
N LYS A 45 8.08 1.34 5.08
CA LYS A 45 8.99 2.28 5.75
C LYS A 45 10.15 1.52 6.39
N ASP A 46 11.26 2.22 6.60
CA ASP A 46 12.44 1.68 7.28
C ASP A 46 13.01 0.38 6.67
N VAL A 47 12.95 0.28 5.34
CA VAL A 47 13.35 -0.92 4.60
C VAL A 47 14.87 -1.10 4.57
N THR A 48 15.31 -2.32 4.82
CA THR A 48 16.70 -2.75 4.66
C THR A 48 16.90 -3.51 3.35
N ALA A 49 18.14 -3.55 2.84
CA ALA A 49 18.46 -4.37 1.67
C ALA A 49 18.17 -5.87 1.88
N LYS A 50 18.34 -6.38 3.11
CA LYS A 50 18.06 -7.77 3.44
C LYS A 50 16.58 -8.13 3.25
N GLN A 51 15.68 -7.24 3.66
CA GLN A 51 14.23 -7.44 3.46
C GLN A 51 13.86 -7.47 1.98
N ILE A 52 14.50 -6.64 1.16
CA ILE A 52 14.29 -6.64 -0.30
C ILE A 52 14.82 -7.95 -0.92
N GLU A 53 15.98 -8.44 -0.49
CA GLU A 53 16.58 -9.71 -0.92
C GLU A 53 15.62 -10.88 -0.66
N GLU A 54 15.05 -10.94 0.54
CA GLU A 54 14.13 -11.99 0.99
C GLU A 54 12.78 -11.94 0.26
N VAL A 55 12.18 -10.76 0.10
CA VAL A 55 10.84 -10.63 -0.50
C VAL A 55 10.87 -10.77 -2.02
N LEU A 56 11.86 -10.19 -2.69
CA LEU A 56 11.94 -10.25 -4.15
C LEU A 56 12.67 -11.51 -4.65
N ASN A 57 13.20 -12.34 -3.74
CA ASN A 57 13.95 -13.56 -4.04
C ASN A 57 15.06 -13.33 -5.10
N ILE A 58 15.84 -12.27 -4.91
CA ILE A 58 16.95 -11.88 -5.79
C ILE A 58 18.28 -11.99 -5.07
N ASP A 59 19.35 -12.33 -5.80
CA ASP A 59 20.66 -12.46 -5.18
C ASP A 59 21.22 -11.11 -4.71
N ARG A 60 22.00 -11.12 -3.63
CA ARG A 60 22.64 -9.94 -3.05
C ARG A 60 23.46 -9.13 -4.06
N GLY A 61 24.16 -9.79 -4.97
CA GLY A 61 25.01 -9.13 -5.97
C GLY A 61 24.17 -8.32 -6.96
N PHE A 62 23.10 -8.93 -7.46
CA PHE A 62 22.12 -8.27 -8.31
C PHE A 62 21.40 -7.13 -7.60
N LEU A 63 20.87 -7.37 -6.38
CA LEU A 63 20.22 -6.32 -5.59
C LEU A 63 21.16 -5.14 -5.35
N SER A 64 22.42 -5.38 -5.02
CA SER A 64 23.39 -4.29 -4.83
C SER A 64 23.59 -3.45 -6.08
N ARG A 65 23.64 -4.07 -7.28
CA ARG A 65 23.72 -3.34 -8.55
C ARG A 65 22.45 -2.53 -8.82
N THR A 66 21.29 -3.13 -8.58
CA THR A 66 19.97 -2.49 -8.71
C THR A 66 19.85 -1.27 -7.79
N LEU A 67 20.15 -1.41 -6.51
CA LEU A 67 20.12 -0.32 -5.53
C LEU A 67 21.10 0.82 -5.90
N LYS A 68 22.32 0.48 -6.33
CA LYS A 68 23.31 1.47 -6.76
C LYS A 68 22.80 2.25 -7.98
N SER A 69 22.21 1.57 -8.96
CA SER A 69 21.62 2.20 -10.13
C SER A 69 20.47 3.15 -9.76
N LEU A 70 19.54 2.69 -8.92
CA LEU A 70 18.42 3.51 -8.43
C LEU A 70 18.90 4.74 -7.63
N GLN A 71 19.94 4.58 -6.81
CA GLN A 71 20.54 5.68 -6.05
C GLN A 71 21.23 6.70 -6.97
N ASN A 72 22.00 6.23 -7.97
CA ASN A 72 22.65 7.10 -8.96
C ASN A 72 21.63 7.92 -9.75
N ASN A 73 20.47 7.33 -10.06
CA ASN A 73 19.36 8.01 -10.72
C ASN A 73 18.51 8.89 -9.78
N LYS A 74 18.90 8.99 -8.50
CA LYS A 74 18.22 9.75 -7.43
C LYS A 74 16.79 9.28 -7.16
N LEU A 75 16.48 8.01 -7.39
CA LEU A 75 15.15 7.41 -7.20
C LEU A 75 14.94 6.85 -5.79
N LEU A 76 16.02 6.58 -5.08
CA LEU A 76 15.98 6.22 -3.66
C LEU A 76 17.08 6.95 -2.89
N LYS A 77 16.93 6.97 -1.57
CA LYS A 77 17.90 7.48 -0.62
C LYS A 77 18.28 6.36 0.35
N LYS A 78 19.55 6.34 0.70
CA LYS A 78 20.12 5.45 1.72
C LYS A 78 20.56 6.29 2.91
N THR A 79 19.99 6.02 4.08
CA THR A 79 20.27 6.73 5.33
C THR A 79 20.73 5.75 6.39
N GLN A 80 21.78 6.10 7.14
CA GLN A 80 22.23 5.28 8.25
C GLN A 80 21.20 5.32 9.37
N SER A 81 20.88 4.16 9.97
CA SER A 81 19.93 4.09 11.07
C SER A 81 20.48 4.82 12.30
N LYS A 82 19.60 5.58 12.98
CA LYS A 82 19.92 6.24 14.25
C LYS A 82 20.01 5.23 15.41
N LYS A 83 19.32 4.08 15.31
CA LYS A 83 19.29 3.03 16.33
C LYS A 83 20.52 2.10 16.25
N ASP A 84 20.96 1.75 15.04
CA ASP A 84 22.15 0.93 14.81
C ASP A 84 22.91 1.44 13.57
N LYS A 85 24.11 1.99 13.76
CA LYS A 85 24.94 2.54 12.68
C LYS A 85 25.38 1.48 11.65
N ARG A 86 25.27 0.19 11.96
CA ARG A 86 25.56 -0.90 11.00
C ARG A 86 24.42 -1.09 10.00
N ILE A 87 23.23 -0.58 10.31
CA ILE A 87 22.03 -0.74 9.47
C ILE A 87 21.86 0.49 8.59
N TYR A 88 21.56 0.23 7.33
CA TYR A 88 21.13 1.26 6.39
C TYR A 88 19.68 1.08 6.03
N ILE A 89 18.96 2.18 6.13
CA ILE A 89 17.57 2.31 5.73
C ILE A 89 17.50 2.87 4.32
N LEU A 90 16.66 2.26 3.50
CA LEU A 90 16.35 2.65 2.14
C LEU A 90 14.96 3.29 2.11
N ASN A 91 14.85 4.42 1.45
CA ASN A 91 13.59 5.12 1.26
C ASN A 91 13.47 5.54 -0.21
N ILE A 92 12.28 5.37 -0.79
CA ILE A 92 12.00 5.93 -2.11
C ILE A 92 12.09 7.47 -2.06
N SER A 93 12.64 8.07 -3.11
CA SER A 93 12.68 9.53 -3.24
C SER A 93 11.38 10.06 -3.87
N PRO A 94 11.09 11.37 -3.78
CA PRO A 94 9.99 11.97 -4.54
C PRO A 94 10.07 11.67 -6.05
N LYS A 95 11.27 11.74 -6.63
CA LYS A 95 11.52 11.38 -8.03
C LYS A 95 11.22 9.89 -8.29
N GLY A 96 11.61 9.01 -7.37
CA GLY A 96 11.30 7.58 -7.47
C GLY A 96 9.81 7.29 -7.45
N LYS A 97 9.04 8.03 -6.63
CA LYS A 97 7.58 7.91 -6.60
C LYS A 97 6.94 8.30 -7.93
N VAL A 98 7.35 9.43 -8.50
CA VAL A 98 6.85 9.87 -9.82
C VAL A 98 7.10 8.80 -10.89
N VAL A 99 8.32 8.28 -10.97
CA VAL A 99 8.66 7.18 -11.91
C VAL A 99 7.80 5.94 -11.68
N LEU A 100 7.53 5.59 -10.43
CA LEU A 100 6.70 4.44 -10.11
C LEU A 100 5.23 4.64 -10.50
N GLU A 101 4.67 5.84 -10.28
CA GLU A 101 3.31 6.14 -10.71
C GLU A 101 3.18 6.17 -12.23
N GLU A 102 4.13 6.76 -12.96
CA GLU A 102 4.18 6.71 -14.43
C GLU A 102 4.16 5.27 -14.94
N TYR A 103 4.96 4.39 -14.33
CA TYR A 103 4.95 2.97 -14.65
C TYR A 103 3.61 2.30 -14.36
N ARG A 104 2.98 2.58 -13.22
CA ARG A 104 1.67 2.03 -12.86
C ARG A 104 0.59 2.47 -13.84
N SER A 105 0.58 3.73 -14.26
CA SER A 105 -0.36 4.24 -15.27
C SER A 105 -0.17 3.56 -16.62
N LEU A 106 1.08 3.40 -17.08
CA LEU A 106 1.36 2.66 -18.32
C LEU A 106 0.89 1.21 -18.24
N LYS A 107 1.10 0.57 -17.08
CA LYS A 107 0.62 -0.80 -16.84
C LYS A 107 -0.90 -0.87 -16.95
N ILE A 108 -1.64 0.04 -16.31
CA ILE A 108 -3.10 0.06 -16.38
C ILE A 108 -3.57 0.18 -17.83
N ILE A 109 -3.07 1.17 -18.58
CA ILE A 109 -3.46 1.38 -19.99
C ILE A 109 -3.21 0.12 -20.82
N LYS A 110 -2.08 -0.56 -20.64
CA LYS A 110 -1.77 -1.78 -21.37
C LYS A 110 -2.63 -2.97 -20.99
N TYR A 111 -2.97 -3.11 -19.72
CA TYR A 111 -3.89 -4.16 -19.29
C TYR A 111 -5.31 -3.87 -19.79
N ASP A 112 -5.74 -2.61 -19.81
CA ASP A 112 -7.02 -2.23 -20.39
C ASP A 112 -7.05 -2.56 -21.90
N GLU A 113 -6.03 -2.17 -22.69
CA GLU A 113 -5.93 -2.54 -24.12
C GLU A 113 -6.08 -4.05 -24.36
N VAL A 114 -5.55 -4.87 -23.44
CA VAL A 114 -5.60 -6.33 -23.54
C VAL A 114 -6.96 -6.87 -23.10
N PHE A 115 -7.55 -6.37 -22.01
CA PHE A 115 -8.67 -7.03 -21.32
C PHE A 115 -10.00 -6.28 -21.43
N ASP A 116 -10.05 -5.10 -22.07
CA ASP A 116 -11.28 -4.29 -22.21
C ASP A 116 -12.38 -4.98 -23.02
N HIS A 117 -12.01 -5.95 -23.86
CA HIS A 117 -12.95 -6.76 -24.63
C HIS A 117 -13.65 -7.86 -23.80
N LEU A 118 -13.22 -8.10 -22.55
CA LEU A 118 -13.85 -9.04 -21.63
C LEU A 118 -14.91 -8.33 -20.79
N SER A 119 -16.06 -8.98 -20.58
CA SER A 119 -17.04 -8.51 -19.59
C SER A 119 -16.47 -8.61 -18.17
N GLU A 120 -17.01 -7.83 -17.24
CA GLU A 120 -16.60 -7.89 -15.82
C GLU A 120 -16.79 -9.30 -15.24
N GLU A 121 -17.89 -9.97 -15.54
CA GLU A 121 -18.14 -11.38 -15.15
C GLU A 121 -17.02 -12.32 -15.63
N LYS A 122 -16.56 -12.18 -16.88
CA LYS A 122 -15.45 -12.98 -17.42
C LYS A 122 -14.12 -12.70 -16.72
N LYS A 123 -13.88 -11.45 -16.33
CA LYS A 123 -12.68 -11.05 -15.57
C LYS A 123 -12.73 -11.65 -14.16
N GLU A 124 -13.88 -11.64 -13.52
CA GLU A 124 -14.11 -12.26 -12.20
C GLU A 124 -13.86 -13.77 -12.24
N GLU A 125 -14.50 -14.49 -13.17
CA GLU A 125 -14.28 -15.93 -13.37
C GLU A 125 -12.79 -16.26 -13.58
N PHE A 126 -12.10 -15.46 -14.40
CA PHE A 126 -10.68 -15.65 -14.66
C PHE A 126 -9.81 -15.47 -13.41
N ILE A 127 -10.10 -14.46 -12.58
CA ILE A 127 -9.38 -14.20 -11.33
C ILE A 127 -9.54 -15.36 -10.35
N GLU A 128 -10.76 -15.88 -10.19
CA GLU A 128 -11.04 -17.01 -9.29
C GLU A 128 -10.24 -18.25 -9.69
N VAL A 129 -10.23 -18.60 -10.98
CA VAL A 129 -9.48 -19.75 -11.49
C VAL A 129 -7.98 -19.58 -11.26
N LEU A 130 -7.43 -18.39 -11.54
CA LEU A 130 -6.01 -18.10 -11.29
C LEU A 130 -5.64 -18.28 -9.83
N LYS A 131 -6.50 -17.85 -8.90
CA LYS A 131 -6.23 -17.97 -7.47
C LYS A 131 -6.26 -19.41 -6.99
N GLN A 132 -7.20 -20.21 -7.47
CA GLN A 132 -7.22 -21.64 -7.20
C GLN A 132 -5.93 -22.32 -7.70
N ALA A 133 -5.44 -21.94 -8.89
CA ALA A 133 -4.18 -22.45 -9.42
C ALA A 133 -2.96 -22.02 -8.57
N MET A 134 -2.93 -20.77 -8.10
CA MET A 134 -1.82 -20.23 -7.29
C MET A 134 -1.79 -20.76 -5.85
N GLN A 135 -2.93 -21.14 -5.27
CA GLN A 135 -3.02 -21.67 -3.90
C GLN A 135 -2.13 -22.90 -3.67
N ILE A 136 -1.86 -23.70 -4.71
CA ILE A 136 -1.05 -24.93 -4.62
C ILE A 136 0.46 -24.62 -4.47
N PHE A 137 0.92 -23.46 -4.94
CA PHE A 137 2.33 -23.04 -4.88
C PHE A 137 2.73 -22.38 -3.54
N ASN A 138 1.76 -21.94 -2.74
CA ASN A 138 2.01 -21.15 -1.52
C ASN A 138 2.55 -21.95 -0.32
N ASN A 139 2.67 -23.29 -0.42
CA ASN A 139 3.37 -24.06 0.63
C ASN A 139 4.89 -23.82 0.64
N LYS A 140 5.49 -23.23 -0.41
CA LYS A 140 6.86 -22.69 -0.41
C LYS A 140 7.00 -21.49 -1.37
N SER A 141 7.05 -20.28 -0.80
CA SER A 141 7.68 -19.07 -1.39
C SER A 141 6.99 -18.31 -2.54
N TYR A 142 5.66 -18.23 -2.58
CA TYR A 142 4.97 -17.18 -3.35
C TYR A 142 3.93 -16.49 -2.45
N SER A 143 3.96 -15.16 -2.35
CA SER A 143 2.85 -14.37 -1.81
C SER A 143 2.14 -13.75 -3.01
N PRO A 144 0.92 -14.19 -3.37
CA PRO A 144 0.16 -13.51 -4.39
C PRO A 144 -0.10 -12.08 -3.92
N ILE A 145 0.16 -11.09 -4.78
CA ILE A 145 -0.52 -9.80 -4.65
C ILE A 145 -1.99 -10.11 -4.96
N LEU A 146 -2.76 -10.33 -3.91
CA LEU A 146 -4.18 -10.65 -3.98
C LEU A 146 -4.93 -9.45 -4.56
N LEU A 147 -5.46 -9.60 -5.76
CA LEU A 147 -6.63 -8.87 -6.25
C LEU A 147 -7.79 -9.88 -6.21
N GLU A 148 -8.53 -9.97 -5.11
CA GLU A 148 -9.95 -10.38 -5.15
C GLU A 148 -10.75 -9.24 -4.53
N ASN A 149 -11.79 -8.84 -5.25
CA ASN A 149 -12.93 -8.16 -4.69
C ASN A 149 -13.70 -9.13 -3.80
N GLU A 150 -13.44 -9.08 -2.51
CA GLU A 150 -14.50 -8.89 -1.53
C GLU A 150 -14.01 -7.77 -0.62
N SER A 151 -14.90 -6.86 -0.25
CA SER A 151 -14.59 -5.68 0.55
C SER A 151 -14.09 -6.05 1.96
N THR A 152 -12.79 -6.34 2.07
CA THR A 152 -12.09 -6.45 3.34
C THR A 152 -10.99 -5.41 3.40
N LEU A 153 -11.25 -4.34 4.16
CA LEU A 153 -10.26 -3.34 4.55
C LEU A 153 -9.00 -4.02 5.12
N GLU A 154 -7.85 -3.86 4.46
CA GLU A 154 -6.55 -4.27 5.00
C GLU A 154 -5.97 -3.16 5.90
N TYR A 155 -5.63 -3.52 7.14
CA TYR A 155 -5.04 -2.61 8.12
C TYR A 155 -3.55 -2.93 8.26
N VAL A 156 -2.68 -1.97 7.92
CA VAL A 156 -1.22 -2.14 8.02
C VAL A 156 -0.73 -1.73 9.41
N PHE A 157 -0.14 -2.67 10.17
CA PHE A 157 0.41 -2.42 11.51
C PHE A 157 1.93 -2.10 11.45
N ASN A 158 2.36 -1.03 12.12
CA ASN A 158 3.78 -0.81 12.44
C ASN A 158 3.92 -0.48 13.93
N LYS A 159 4.52 -1.41 14.67
CA LYS A 159 4.60 -1.44 16.14
C LYS A 159 5.38 -0.27 16.75
N ASP A 160 6.22 0.41 15.97
CA ASP A 160 7.20 1.36 16.52
C ASP A 160 6.78 2.85 16.46
N ASN A 161 5.70 3.21 15.74
CA ASN A 161 5.06 4.55 15.68
C ASN A 161 3.78 4.44 14.84
N VAL A 162 2.62 4.27 15.48
CA VAL A 162 1.49 3.61 14.84
C VAL A 162 0.80 4.51 13.80
N VAL A 163 0.77 4.03 12.55
CA VAL A 163 0.10 4.67 11.41
C VAL A 163 -0.95 3.71 10.90
N TRP A 164 -2.21 4.15 10.81
CA TRP A 164 -3.30 3.29 10.37
C TRP A 164 -3.83 3.82 9.05
N GLN A 165 -3.75 2.99 8.03
CA GLN A 165 -4.19 3.37 6.70
C GLN A 165 -5.38 2.50 6.31
N ALA A 166 -6.49 3.14 5.94
CA ALA A 166 -7.49 2.48 5.12
C ALA A 166 -7.17 2.77 3.65
N LYS A 167 -7.21 1.73 2.83
CA LYS A 167 -7.06 1.83 1.38
C LYS A 167 -8.24 1.11 0.73
N ASN A 168 -8.68 1.59 -0.43
CA ASN A 168 -9.43 0.76 -1.38
C ASN A 168 -8.48 0.33 -2.50
N ASP A 169 -9.03 -0.39 -3.47
CA ASP A 169 -8.30 -1.07 -4.55
C ASP A 169 -7.29 -0.20 -5.31
N LYS A 170 -7.38 1.15 -5.26
CA LYS A 170 -6.41 2.05 -5.91
C LYS A 170 -5.98 3.30 -5.13
N HIS A 171 -6.53 3.62 -3.96
CA HIS A 171 -6.20 4.86 -3.23
C HIS A 171 -6.10 4.68 -1.72
N ILE A 172 -5.18 5.43 -1.08
CA ILE A 172 -5.22 5.60 0.37
C ILE A 172 -6.43 6.49 0.68
N ILE A 173 -7.42 5.93 1.38
CA ILE A 173 -8.65 6.64 1.72
C ILE A 173 -8.38 7.56 2.92
N THR A 174 -7.64 7.08 3.91
CA THR A 174 -7.33 7.87 5.11
C THR A 174 -6.07 7.36 5.79
N THR A 175 -5.25 8.27 6.30
CA THR A 175 -4.07 7.95 7.12
C THR A 175 -4.25 8.53 8.52
N LEU A 176 -4.27 7.65 9.52
CA LEU A 176 -4.10 7.95 10.94
C LEU A 176 -2.59 8.10 11.21
N LEU A 177 -2.12 9.25 11.66
CA LEU A 177 -0.72 9.47 12.03
C LEU A 177 -0.58 9.63 13.55
N TYR A 178 0.39 8.95 14.16
CA TYR A 178 0.78 9.17 15.56
C TYR A 178 2.14 9.87 15.70
N LYS A 179 2.15 10.98 16.46
CA LYS A 179 2.95 11.24 17.68
C LYS A 179 3.24 12.73 17.89
N ARG A 180 2.81 13.29 19.04
CA ARG A 180 3.59 14.33 19.76
C ARG A 180 3.64 14.00 21.26
N VAL A 181 4.70 14.50 21.90
CA VAL A 181 5.16 14.11 23.23
C VAL A 181 4.15 14.52 24.32
N ASN A 182 3.82 13.58 25.22
CA ASN A 182 3.02 13.70 26.47
C ASN A 182 1.49 13.51 26.42
N GLU A 183 0.85 13.37 25.25
CA GLU A 183 -0.59 13.05 25.13
C GLU A 183 -0.85 12.15 23.91
N TRP A 184 -1.95 11.38 23.91
CA TRP A 184 -2.35 10.60 22.73
C TRP A 184 -3.10 11.45 21.74
N THR A 185 -2.41 11.80 20.67
CA THR A 185 -2.93 12.59 19.58
C THR A 185 -2.90 11.79 18.28
N VAL A 186 -4.03 11.82 17.60
CA VAL A 186 -4.30 11.19 16.33
C VAL A 186 -4.66 12.25 15.31
N GLU A 187 -3.95 12.28 14.20
CA GLU A 187 -4.28 13.14 13.07
C GLU A 187 -4.76 12.29 11.91
N LEU A 188 -5.99 12.54 11.45
CA LEU A 188 -6.52 11.93 10.24
C LEU A 188 -6.19 12.85 9.07
N GLU A 189 -5.30 12.38 8.20
CA GLU A 189 -5.05 13.00 6.91
C GLU A 189 -5.81 12.22 5.83
N PHE A 190 -6.70 12.93 5.13
CA PHE A 190 -7.43 12.38 4.01
C PHE A 190 -6.63 12.62 2.73
N ILE A 191 -6.28 11.53 2.03
CA ILE A 191 -5.59 11.61 0.73
C ILE A 191 -6.63 11.76 -0.40
N SER A 192 -7.87 11.32 -0.17
CA SER A 192 -9.05 11.56 -1.00
C SER A 192 -10.30 11.66 -0.13
N LEU A 193 -11.38 12.30 -0.62
CA LEU A 193 -12.65 12.44 0.10
C LEU A 193 -13.22 11.05 0.43
N VAL A 194 -13.46 10.76 1.72
CA VAL A 194 -14.10 9.50 2.12
C VAL A 194 -15.60 9.63 1.91
N GLU A 195 -16.09 9.10 0.79
CA GLU A 195 -17.53 9.09 0.53
C GLU A 195 -18.25 8.03 1.38
N ASP A 196 -17.54 6.97 1.79
CA ASP A 196 -18.07 5.91 2.65
C ASP A 196 -17.81 6.16 4.14
N LEU A 197 -18.83 6.68 4.81
CA LEU A 197 -18.84 6.98 6.24
C LEU A 197 -18.67 5.76 7.16
N LYS A 198 -18.94 4.54 6.67
CA LYS A 198 -18.76 3.31 7.44
C LYS A 198 -17.27 3.05 7.68
N ILE A 199 -16.44 3.30 6.67
CA ILE A 199 -14.98 3.16 6.75
C ILE A 199 -14.39 4.13 7.77
N PHE A 200 -14.84 5.39 7.75
CA PHE A 200 -14.45 6.39 8.72
C PHE A 200 -14.79 5.95 10.15
N LYS A 201 -16.03 5.49 10.38
CA LYS A 201 -16.49 5.01 11.69
C LYS A 201 -15.65 3.84 12.21
N ASP A 202 -15.31 2.90 11.35
CA ASP A 202 -14.51 1.71 11.74
C ASP A 202 -13.06 2.06 12.07
N LEU A 203 -12.46 3.02 11.35
CA LEU A 203 -11.12 3.52 11.68
C LEU A 203 -11.08 4.21 13.05
N VAL A 204 -12.05 5.08 13.33
CA VAL A 204 -12.14 5.79 14.61
C VAL A 204 -12.32 4.77 15.74
N LYS A 205 -13.24 3.81 15.60
CA LYS A 205 -13.48 2.75 16.61
C LYS A 205 -12.23 1.95 16.93
N LYS A 206 -11.47 1.57 15.91
CA LYS A 206 -10.26 0.82 16.14
C LYS A 206 -9.23 1.71 16.88
N ALA A 207 -9.13 3.01 16.55
CA ALA A 207 -8.19 3.92 17.22
C ALA A 207 -8.52 4.05 18.72
N VAL A 208 -9.82 4.11 19.04
CA VAL A 208 -10.36 4.03 20.40
C VAL A 208 -9.96 2.72 21.08
N ASN A 209 -10.21 1.57 20.46
CA ASN A 209 -9.85 0.26 21.03
C ASN A 209 -8.35 0.15 21.31
N TYR A 210 -7.51 0.65 20.41
CA TYR A 210 -6.08 0.61 20.59
C TYR A 210 -5.62 1.52 21.74
N ALA A 211 -6.22 2.70 21.89
CA ALA A 211 -5.94 3.57 23.03
C ALA A 211 -6.36 2.91 24.36
N TYR A 212 -7.51 2.21 24.38
CA TYR A 212 -7.91 1.36 25.51
C TYR A 212 -6.91 0.24 25.82
N ASP A 213 -6.49 -0.52 24.81
CA ASP A 213 -5.53 -1.63 24.96
C ASP A 213 -4.16 -1.17 25.50
N ASN A 214 -3.85 0.12 25.38
CA ASN A 214 -2.60 0.72 25.87
C ASN A 214 -2.80 1.58 27.14
N PHE A 215 -3.97 1.53 27.79
CA PHE A 215 -4.27 2.22 29.06
C PHE A 215 -4.21 3.75 29.00
N GLU A 216 -4.65 4.33 27.88
CA GLU A 216 -4.66 5.78 27.72
C GLU A 216 -5.92 6.41 28.29
N SER A 217 -5.79 7.60 28.87
CA SER A 217 -6.90 8.32 29.50
C SER A 217 -7.55 9.36 28.58
N HIS A 218 -6.93 9.65 27.43
CA HIS A 218 -7.33 10.74 26.56
C HIS A 218 -6.87 10.51 25.13
N LEU A 219 -7.79 10.65 24.17
CA LEU A 219 -7.53 10.53 22.75
C LEU A 219 -8.00 11.79 22.02
N ILE A 220 -7.06 12.50 21.41
CA ILE A 220 -7.33 13.70 20.60
C ILE A 220 -7.34 13.31 19.13
N MET A 221 -8.32 13.76 18.35
CA MET A 221 -8.46 13.49 16.93
C MET A 221 -8.65 14.78 16.11
N TYR A 222 -7.86 14.95 15.04
CA TYR A 222 -8.05 16.04 14.08
C TYR A 222 -8.66 15.53 12.78
N VAL A 223 -9.72 16.19 12.28
CA VAL A 223 -10.48 15.79 11.08
C VAL A 223 -10.60 16.96 10.10
N ASP A 224 -10.31 16.77 8.80
CA ASP A 224 -10.49 17.81 7.77
C ASP A 224 -11.97 18.19 7.51
N TYR A 225 -12.18 19.44 7.11
CA TYR A 225 -13.49 20.11 7.03
C TYR A 225 -14.41 19.58 5.91
N ASN A 226 -15.28 18.62 6.23
CA ASN A 226 -16.51 18.30 5.47
C ASN A 226 -17.69 18.14 6.44
N HIS A 227 -18.40 19.26 6.65
CA HIS A 227 -18.78 19.70 8.00
C HIS A 227 -19.89 18.93 8.73
N ASN A 228 -20.72 18.09 8.11
CA ASN A 228 -21.87 17.52 8.82
C ASN A 228 -21.80 15.99 9.02
N LYS A 229 -21.10 15.28 8.13
CA LYS A 229 -21.12 13.81 8.14
C LYS A 229 -20.15 13.21 9.15
N TYR A 230 -18.96 13.77 9.30
CA TYR A 230 -17.97 13.28 10.27
C TYR A 230 -18.31 13.70 11.69
N ILE A 231 -18.82 14.92 11.90
CA ILE A 231 -19.21 15.41 13.23
C ILE A 231 -20.22 14.46 13.88
N SER A 232 -21.27 14.06 13.15
CA SER A 232 -22.26 13.11 13.65
C SER A 232 -21.63 11.77 14.06
N ILE A 233 -20.65 11.28 13.32
CA ILE A 233 -19.99 10.00 13.62
C ILE A 233 -19.06 10.14 14.83
N MET A 234 -18.38 11.28 14.97
CA MET A 234 -17.54 11.57 16.12
C MET A 234 -18.39 11.67 17.39
N SER A 235 -19.52 12.38 17.35
CA SER A 235 -20.45 12.46 18.47
C SER A 235 -21.09 11.11 18.82
N ASP A 236 -21.43 10.27 17.83
CA ASP A 236 -21.89 8.89 18.04
C ASP A 236 -20.87 8.01 18.79
N LEU A 237 -19.59 8.39 18.76
CA LEU A 237 -18.48 7.69 19.40
C LEU A 237 -17.97 8.44 20.64
N ASP A 238 -18.81 9.31 21.21
CA ASP A 238 -18.58 10.08 22.44
C ASP A 238 -17.43 11.10 22.36
N PHE A 239 -16.93 11.41 21.16
CA PHE A 239 -15.97 12.50 20.99
C PHE A 239 -16.64 13.86 21.13
N ILE A 240 -15.96 14.78 21.81
CA ILE A 240 -16.40 16.16 22.04
C ILE A 240 -15.63 17.07 21.09
N GLU A 241 -16.32 17.90 20.33
CA GLU A 241 -15.68 18.96 19.55
C GLU A 241 -15.15 20.05 20.48
N THR A 242 -13.86 20.38 20.39
CA THR A 242 -13.18 21.30 21.33
C THR A 242 -12.57 22.53 20.67
N GLU A 243 -12.12 22.43 19.42
CA GLU A 243 -11.44 23.53 18.72
C GLU A 243 -11.59 23.41 17.20
N THR A 244 -11.82 24.54 16.53
CA THR A 244 -11.81 24.63 15.07
C THR A 244 -10.54 25.35 14.60
N LEU A 245 -9.75 24.69 13.75
CA LEU A 245 -8.54 25.19 13.10
C LEU A 245 -8.82 25.45 11.61
N GLU A 246 -7.97 26.22 10.92
CA GLU A 246 -8.22 26.72 9.54
C GLU A 246 -8.79 25.69 8.56
N ASN A 247 -8.34 24.43 8.60
CA ASN A 247 -8.85 23.34 7.75
C ASN A 247 -9.26 22.08 8.52
N LYS A 248 -9.22 22.09 9.86
CA LYS A 248 -9.41 20.89 10.70
C LYS A 248 -10.24 21.18 11.94
N ILE A 249 -10.98 20.18 12.40
CA ILE A 249 -11.71 20.21 13.68
C ILE A 249 -11.00 19.27 14.65
N ARG A 250 -10.80 19.73 15.89
CA ARG A 250 -10.28 18.95 17.00
C ARG A 250 -11.45 18.31 17.78
N PHE A 251 -11.32 17.01 17.99
CA PHE A 251 -12.20 16.20 18.80
C PHE A 251 -11.42 15.56 19.95
N ASP A 252 -12.00 15.54 21.14
CA ASP A 252 -11.40 14.95 22.33
C ASP A 252 -12.31 13.84 22.87
N LEU A 253 -11.74 12.66 23.12
CA LEU A 253 -12.41 11.54 23.77
C LEU A 253 -11.64 11.18 25.06
N PHE A 254 -12.34 11.24 26.18
CA PHE A 254 -11.81 10.82 27.48
C PHE A 254 -12.18 9.34 27.69
N LEU A 255 -11.17 8.47 27.78
CA LEU A 255 -11.30 7.01 27.76
C LEU A 255 -11.45 6.41 29.16
#